data_AF-A0A9E4FPV9-F1
#
_entry.id   AF-A0A9E4FPV9-F1
#
_cell.length_a   1.000
_cell.length_b   1.000
_cell.length_c   1.000
_cell.angle_alpha   90.00
_cell.angle_beta   90.00
_cell.angle_gamma   90.00
#
_symmetry.space_group_name_H-M   'P 1'
#
loop_
_entity.id
_entity.type
_entity.pdbx_description
1 polymer ?
#
loop_
_entity_poly.entity_id
_entity_poly.type
_entity_poly.pdbx_seq_one_letter_code
_entity_poly.pdbx_strand_id
1 'polypeptide(L)' 'MAMKNPPHPGRSIREKRLDPLGLNVTEAAGVLGVARHTLSRVLNGHAAISPDMAIRLEKAGWSNVDFWLRRQTT' A
#
# COMPACT_ATOMS: atom_id res chain seq x y z
N MET A 1 -26.84 -2.02 -10.28
CA MET A 1 -26.44 -1.83 -8.87
C MET A 1 -24.93 -1.72 -8.82
N ALA A 2 -24.37 -0.51 -8.81
CA ALA A 2 -22.93 -0.30 -8.90
C ALA A 2 -22.29 -0.56 -7.53
N MET A 3 -21.95 -1.81 -7.25
CA MET A 3 -21.07 -2.15 -6.12
C MET A 3 -19.63 -1.74 -6.48
N LYS A 4 -19.38 -0.43 -6.62
CA LYS A 4 -18.02 0.09 -6.59
C LYS A 4 -17.69 0.33 -5.12
N ASN A 5 -17.43 -0.75 -4.39
CA ASN A 5 -16.67 -0.63 -3.16
C ASN A 5 -15.21 -0.53 -3.62
N PRO A 6 -14.64 0.67 -3.79
CA PRO A 6 -13.30 0.78 -4.34
C PRO A 6 -12.39 -0.08 -3.49
N PRO A 7 -11.67 -1.07 -4.06
CA PRO A 7 -10.78 -1.88 -3.28
C PRO A 7 -9.82 -0.93 -2.57
N HIS A 8 -9.74 -1.06 -1.24
CA HIS A 8 -8.91 -0.22 -0.38
C HIS A 8 -7.55 -0.03 -1.07
N PRO A 9 -7.00 1.21 -1.14
CA PRO A 9 -5.78 1.48 -1.91
C PRO A 9 -4.64 0.53 -1.54
N GLY A 10 -4.58 0.09 -0.29
CA GLY A 10 -3.64 -0.94 0.17
C GLY A 10 -3.81 -2.33 -0.46
N ARG A 11 -5.02 -2.80 -0.78
CA ARG A 11 -5.19 -4.07 -1.53
C ARG A 11 -4.62 -3.96 -2.95
N SER A 12 -4.79 -2.80 -3.59
CA SER A 12 -4.19 -2.55 -4.90
C SER A 12 -2.66 -2.57 -4.87
N ILE A 13 -2.01 -2.27 -3.74
CA ILE A 13 -0.54 -2.38 -3.61
C ILE A 13 -0.11 -3.84 -3.73
N ARG A 14 -0.84 -4.76 -3.10
CA ARG A 14 -0.52 -6.19 -3.18
C ARG A 14 -0.54 -6.69 -4.62
N GLU A 15 -1.66 -6.48 -5.30
CA GLU A 15 -1.88 -6.96 -6.67
C GLU A 15 -0.99 -6.27 -7.71
N LYS A 16 -0.72 -4.96 -7.55
CA LYS A 16 0.02 -4.18 -8.56
C LYS A 16 1.51 -4.05 -8.28
N ARG A 17 2.00 -4.44 -7.10
CA ARG A 17 3.42 -4.30 -6.71
C ARG A 17 4.00 -5.57 -6.11
N LEU A 18 3.38 -6.15 -5.08
CA LEU A 18 3.95 -7.36 -4.47
C LEU A 18 3.91 -8.54 -5.45
N ASP A 19 2.78 -8.80 -6.09
CA ASP A 19 2.64 -9.95 -6.99
C ASP A 19 3.58 -9.87 -8.22
N PRO A 20 3.70 -8.73 -8.94
CA PRO A 20 4.64 -8.62 -10.06
C PRO A 20 6.12 -8.66 -9.67
N LEU A 21 6.45 -8.21 -8.44
CA LEU A 21 7.83 -8.24 -7.94
C LEU A 21 8.18 -9.58 -7.27
N GLY A 22 7.23 -10.50 -7.11
CA GLY A 22 7.42 -11.74 -6.36
C GLY A 22 7.78 -11.54 -4.90
N LEU A 23 7.55 -10.33 -4.36
CA LEU A 23 7.94 -9.95 -3.01
C LEU A 23 6.90 -10.43 -2.00
N ASN A 24 7.35 -11.06 -0.94
CA ASN A 24 6.48 -11.37 0.19
C ASN A 24 6.28 -10.12 1.09
N VAL A 25 5.22 -10.13 1.90
CA VAL A 25 4.89 -8.99 2.80
C VAL A 25 6.01 -8.68 3.79
N THR A 26 6.83 -9.66 4.15
CA THR A 26 7.95 -9.48 5.07
C THR A 26 9.11 -8.74 4.40
N GLU A 27 9.47 -9.13 3.18
CA GLU A 27 10.51 -8.49 2.36
C GLU A 27 10.10 -7.05 2.02
N ALA A 28 8.85 -6.88 1.59
CA ALA A 28 8.24 -5.58 1.36
C ALA A 28 8.33 -4.66 2.57
N ALA A 29 8.01 -5.19 3.76
CA ALA A 29 8.09 -4.43 5.00
C ALA A 29 9.53 -4.06 5.35
N GLY A 30 10.49 -4.95 5.05
CA GLY A 30 11.93 -4.68 5.18
C GLY A 30 12.39 -3.54 4.27
N VAL A 31 12.02 -3.58 2.99
CA VAL A 31 12.34 -2.52 2.01
C VAL A 31 11.75 -1.17 2.42
N LEU A 32 10.52 -1.16 2.93
CA LEU A 32 9.83 0.05 3.39
C LEU A 32 10.28 0.54 4.78
N GLY A 33 11.08 -0.26 5.50
CA GLY A 33 11.51 0.03 6.87
C GLY A 33 10.33 0.13 7.85
N VAL A 34 9.29 -0.68 7.66
CA VAL A 34 8.11 -0.73 8.52
C VAL A 34 7.92 -2.11 9.11
N ALA A 35 7.20 -2.20 10.22
CA ALA A 35 6.85 -3.51 10.76
C ALA A 35 5.92 -4.28 9.80
N ARG A 36 6.16 -5.59 9.63
CA ARG A 36 5.33 -6.49 8.81
C ARG A 36 3.84 -6.36 9.10
N HIS A 37 3.46 -6.26 10.38
CA HIS A 37 2.06 -6.13 10.80
C HIS A 37 1.45 -4.80 10.36
N THR A 38 2.24 -3.73 10.28
CA THR A 38 1.78 -2.41 9.79
C THR A 38 1.50 -2.47 8.30
N LEU A 39 2.44 -3.00 7.50
CA LEU A 39 2.21 -3.19 6.07
C LEU A 39 1.01 -4.11 5.83
N SER A 40 0.92 -5.22 6.56
CA SER A 40 -0.21 -6.16 6.44
C SER A 40 -1.56 -5.50 6.73
N ARG A 41 -1.66 -4.63 7.74
CA ARG A 41 -2.89 -3.87 8.02
C ARG A 41 -3.27 -2.96 6.86
N VAL A 42 -2.31 -2.25 6.27
CA VAL A 42 -2.54 -1.41 5.08
C VAL A 42 -3.00 -2.25 3.90
N LEU A 43 -2.29 -3.34 3.59
CA LEU A 43 -2.59 -4.23 2.46
C LEU A 43 -3.97 -4.87 2.58
N ASN A 44 -4.42 -5.21 3.78
CA ASN A 44 -5.73 -5.80 4.02
C ASN A 44 -6.87 -4.76 4.12
N GLY A 45 -6.53 -3.47 4.18
CA GLY A 45 -7.49 -2.38 4.34
C GLY A 45 -7.95 -2.14 5.77
N HIS A 46 -7.19 -2.62 6.74
CA HIS A 46 -7.39 -2.36 8.18
C HIS A 46 -6.62 -1.11 8.66
N ALA A 47 -5.84 -0.45 7.79
CA ALA A 47 -5.17 0.81 8.08
C ALA A 47 -5.09 1.68 6.83
N ALA A 48 -5.31 2.98 7.01
CA ALA A 48 -5.11 3.98 5.95
C ALA A 48 -3.61 4.15 5.62
N ILE A 49 -3.33 4.62 4.41
CA ILE A 49 -1.98 5.04 4.02
C ILE A 49 -1.73 6.44 4.59
N SER A 50 -0.91 6.52 5.64
CA SER A 50 -0.47 7.81 6.18
C SER A 50 0.52 8.50 5.23
N PRO A 51 0.71 9.84 5.34
CA PRO A 51 1.74 10.55 4.57
C PRO A 51 3.14 9.93 4.73
N ASP A 52 3.51 9.50 5.94
CA ASP A 52 4.79 8.82 6.20
C ASP A 52 4.89 7.48 5.44
N MET A 53 3.81 6.70 5.41
CA MET A 53 3.76 5.46 4.63
C MET A 53 3.85 5.75 3.13
N ALA A 54 3.19 6.80 2.65
CA ALA A 54 3.25 7.21 1.25
C ALA A 54 4.68 7.57 0.84
N ILE A 55 5.44 8.28 1.69
CA ILE A 55 6.85 8.63 1.43
C ILE A 55 7.72 7.37 1.35
N ARG A 56 7.48 6.39 2.22
CA ARG A 56 8.19 5.11 2.19
C ARG A 56 7.89 4.31 0.92
N LEU A 57 6.63 4.28 0.50
CA LEU A 57 6.20 3.64 -0.74
C LEU A 57 6.84 4.32 -1.97
N GLU A 58 7.02 5.64 -1.94
CA GLU A 58 7.75 6.38 -2.97
C GLU A 58 9.23 6.04 -2.99
N LYS A 59 9.88 6.00 -1.84
CA LYS A 59 11.29 5.57 -1.72
C LYS A 59 11.53 4.14 -2.21
N ALA A 60 10.53 3.26 -2.05
CA ALA A 60 10.58 1.89 -2.58
C ALA A 60 10.28 1.80 -4.09
N GLY A 61 9.94 2.91 -4.77
CA GLY A 61 9.60 2.95 -6.19
C GLY A 61 8.21 2.40 -6.51
N TRP A 62 7.31 2.30 -5.52
CA TRP A 62 6.01 1.64 -5.69
C TRP A 62 4.90 2.60 -6.11
N SER A 63 5.04 3.91 -5.90
CA SER A 63 4.28 5.00 -6.55
C SER A 63 4.72 6.32 -5.94
N ASN A 64 4.27 7.46 -6.45
CA ASN A 64 4.49 8.73 -5.75
C ASN A 64 3.53 8.90 -4.55
N VAL A 65 3.92 9.77 -3.61
CA VAL A 65 3.13 10.14 -2.42
C VAL A 65 1.75 10.67 -2.81
N ASP A 66 1.69 11.58 -3.79
CA ASP A 66 0.46 12.20 -4.28
C ASP A 66 -0.58 11.17 -4.74
N PHE A 67 -0.16 10.11 -5.42
CA PHE A 67 -1.04 9.05 -5.90
C PHE A 67 -1.73 8.32 -4.73
N TRP A 68 -0.99 8.03 -3.66
CA TRP A 68 -1.54 7.35 -2.49
C TRP A 68 -2.45 8.25 -1.66
N LEU A 69 -2.03 9.51 -1.44
CA LEU A 69 -2.83 10.49 -0.70
C LEU A 69 -4.14 10.83 -1.43
N ARG A 70 -4.11 11.01 -2.76
CA ARG A 70 -5.32 11.25 -3.56
C ARG A 70 -6.28 10.07 -3.57
N ARG A 71 -5.81 8.83 -3.40
CA ARG A 71 -6.68 7.65 -3.34
C ARG A 71 -7.30 7.41 -1.96
N GLN A 72 -6.81 8.08 -0.91
CA GLN A 72 -7.32 7.96 0.46
C GLN A 72 -8.37 9.03 0.80
N THR A 73 -8.49 10.10 0.00
CA THR A 73 -9.35 11.27 0.30
C THR A 73 -10.82 11.12 -0.14
N THR A 74 -11.37 9.91 -0.22
CA THR A 74 -12.79 9.66 -0.54
C THR A 74 -13.45 8.79 0.50
#